data_AF-A0A8W8JYQ7-F1
#
_entry.id   AF-A0A8W8JYQ7-F1
#
_cell.length_a   1.000
_cell.length_b   1.000
_cell.length_c   1.000
_cell.angle_alpha   90.00
_cell.angle_beta   90.00
_cell.angle_gamma   90.00
#
_symmetry.space_group_name_H-M   'P 1'
#
loop_
_entity.id
_entity.type
_entity.pdbx_description
1 polymer ?
#
loop_
_entity_poly.entity_id
_entity_poly.type
_entity_poly.pdbx_seq_one_letter_code
_entity_poly.pdbx_strand_id
1 'polypeptide(L)'
;NRHFITFDGKKFDFSGDCSFVLTRDLVDNNFTVIMNYKPNENIMDNLLVLAEGKTIEIFPDFTVKIDGKPHEFPYMSHKLSLERVGNWIKLDTGRGLIITGDLPSNVFTIEVSGWYFGKLAGILGTYNNEQYDELTTGDNKIVKNEDSFYNSWEVSKKCRPNGNNAVDIIQDESDVKYIKCAKVLKSTDSVHRPCFRQVNPDKAFEMCLNRDDMCAASRFYLHQCRQQGVYLPPPKECVQCVAPNAESFVAGETIRISPRSDDYQPISSAETIFIVEEKPCNKETTKHLGSLVYEVEQELTKAGISNNKYGLIGFNKKGSHSHTMDGQLLNDATNFVKGVESLTFTSYKTDTLDAILQAANYPFRAGVVKNIILLQCGGCSDLKTIQYQQVRHTLQARNIQFHILRDQEFMPGNKIPKQKILGMDRTRKYVLQNSNDKSLENMGYSVDTCSHLALLSNGSIFDSSSLSLKKVRHQKMAIDTISNRIAKSSLPSQCQVCTCEADETGAAKSVCRSCYSEMTDYISLWWNTFRHPMTIEQEINKQFQEFLNAKKNWAVLTA
;
A
#
# COMPACT_ATOMS: atom_id res chain seq x y z
N ASN A 1 -25.84 -0.42 12.14
CA ASN A 1 -25.98 -1.89 12.01
C ASN A 1 -24.68 -2.50 11.52
N ARG A 2 -24.44 -3.75 11.92
CA ARG A 2 -23.40 -4.65 11.41
C ARG A 2 -24.08 -5.65 10.49
N HIS A 3 -23.41 -6.03 9.41
CA HIS A 3 -23.97 -6.88 8.37
C HIS A 3 -23.15 -8.16 8.29
N PHE A 4 -23.82 -9.30 8.33
CA PHE A 4 -23.17 -10.60 8.27
C PHE A 4 -23.74 -11.42 7.13
N ILE A 5 -22.85 -12.25 6.56
CA ILE A 5 -23.19 -13.31 5.63
C ILE A 5 -22.51 -14.55 6.16
N THR A 6 -23.30 -15.55 6.51
CA THR A 6 -22.79 -16.83 7.00
C THR A 6 -22.15 -17.65 5.88
N PHE A 7 -21.48 -18.74 6.24
CA PHE A 7 -20.86 -19.62 5.24
C PHE A 7 -21.89 -20.22 4.26
N ASP A 8 -23.12 -20.46 4.72
CA ASP A 8 -24.20 -21.03 3.89
C ASP A 8 -25.09 -19.94 3.26
N GLY A 9 -24.63 -18.68 3.29
CA GLY A 9 -25.19 -17.55 2.57
C GLY A 9 -26.39 -16.89 3.26
N LYS A 10 -26.69 -17.24 4.51
CA LYS A 10 -27.74 -16.56 5.28
C LYS A 10 -27.26 -15.15 5.63
N LYS A 11 -28.14 -14.19 5.42
CA LYS A 11 -27.89 -12.76 5.63
C LYS A 11 -28.68 -12.31 6.82
N PHE A 12 -28.06 -11.55 7.71
CA PHE A 12 -28.73 -10.91 8.83
C PHE A 12 -27.97 -9.67 9.27
N ASP A 13 -28.66 -8.81 10.01
CA ASP A 13 -28.13 -7.57 10.53
C ASP A 13 -28.15 -7.59 12.05
N PHE A 14 -27.09 -7.08 12.67
CA PHE A 14 -26.97 -7.03 14.12
C PHE A 14 -26.48 -5.66 14.60
N SER A 15 -27.01 -5.19 15.71
CA SER A 15 -26.55 -3.96 16.36
C SER A 15 -26.45 -4.16 17.87
N GLY A 16 -25.23 -4.40 18.34
CA GLY A 16 -24.86 -4.46 19.75
C GLY A 16 -23.39 -4.12 19.89
N ASP A 17 -22.90 -3.75 21.07
CA ASP A 17 -21.54 -3.25 21.32
C ASP A 17 -20.61 -4.27 22.00
N CYS A 18 -21.09 -5.49 22.18
CA CYS A 18 -20.33 -6.59 22.81
C CYS A 18 -19.34 -7.25 21.83
N SER A 19 -18.46 -8.09 22.39
CA SER A 19 -17.54 -8.96 21.63
C SER A 19 -18.18 -10.31 21.33
N PHE A 20 -18.00 -10.80 20.11
CA PHE A 20 -18.65 -12.04 19.65
C PHE A 20 -17.71 -13.00 18.95
N VAL A 21 -17.98 -14.30 19.12
CA VAL A 21 -17.34 -15.38 18.37
C VAL A 21 -17.93 -15.41 16.96
N LEU A 22 -17.13 -15.03 15.96
CA LEU A 22 -17.54 -15.10 14.56
C LEU A 22 -17.60 -16.55 14.07
N THR A 23 -16.54 -17.30 14.34
CA THR A 23 -16.46 -18.72 13.99
C THR A 23 -15.37 -19.41 14.82
N ARG A 24 -15.56 -20.69 15.11
CA ARG A 24 -14.56 -21.57 15.72
C ARG A 24 -14.69 -23.00 15.22
N ASP A 25 -13.58 -23.71 15.21
CA ASP A 25 -13.56 -25.16 14.99
C ASP A 25 -13.96 -25.88 16.28
N LEU A 26 -15.10 -26.57 16.25
CA LEU A 26 -15.65 -27.30 17.40
C LEU A 26 -14.99 -28.65 17.64
N VAL A 27 -14.34 -29.23 16.63
CA VAL A 27 -13.87 -30.61 16.67
C VAL A 27 -12.42 -30.65 17.13
N ASP A 28 -11.55 -29.97 16.40
CA ASP A 28 -10.10 -30.06 16.60
C ASP A 28 -9.54 -28.82 17.31
N ASN A 29 -10.37 -27.79 17.55
CA ASN A 29 -9.98 -26.50 18.13
C ASN A 29 -8.80 -25.83 17.39
N ASN A 30 -8.73 -25.99 16.06
CA ASN A 30 -7.64 -25.41 15.27
C ASN A 30 -7.63 -23.89 15.28
N PHE A 31 -8.81 -23.26 15.34
CA PHE A 31 -8.92 -21.81 15.40
C PHE A 31 -10.17 -21.32 16.11
N THR A 32 -10.12 -20.06 16.54
CA THR A 32 -11.28 -19.25 16.96
C THR A 32 -11.09 -17.82 16.50
N VAL A 33 -12.11 -17.25 15.88
CA VAL A 33 -12.13 -15.86 15.40
C VAL A 33 -13.18 -15.07 16.18
N ILE A 34 -12.75 -13.98 16.79
CA ILE A 34 -13.56 -13.11 17.65
C ILE A 34 -13.46 -11.68 17.12
N MET A 35 -14.59 -11.00 17.00
CA MET A 35 -14.62 -9.56 16.77
C MET A 35 -14.91 -8.84 18.08
N ASN A 36 -13.96 -8.02 18.53
CA ASN A 36 -14.09 -7.21 19.73
C ASN A 36 -14.55 -5.80 19.37
N TYR A 37 -15.38 -5.23 20.23
CA TYR A 37 -15.90 -3.87 20.07
C TYR A 37 -15.73 -3.09 21.35
N LYS A 38 -15.55 -1.77 21.20
CA LYS A 38 -15.47 -0.86 22.33
C LYS A 38 -16.86 -0.70 22.96
N PRO A 39 -17.01 -0.94 24.28
CA PRO A 39 -18.29 -0.77 24.95
C PRO A 39 -18.86 0.64 24.73
N ASN A 40 -20.14 0.74 24.41
CA ASN A 40 -20.90 1.96 24.15
C ASN A 40 -20.42 2.84 22.97
N GLU A 41 -19.40 2.44 22.23
CA GLU A 41 -18.87 3.23 21.11
C GLU A 41 -19.30 2.66 19.75
N ASN A 42 -19.76 1.41 19.69
CA ASN A 42 -20.06 0.67 18.45
C ASN A 42 -18.91 0.71 17.42
N ILE A 43 -17.67 0.88 17.91
CA ILE A 43 -16.44 0.92 17.12
C ILE A 43 -15.71 -0.40 17.33
N MET A 44 -15.16 -0.96 16.25
CA MET A 44 -14.29 -2.13 16.32
C MET A 44 -13.10 -1.81 17.24
N ASP A 45 -12.86 -2.68 18.23
CA ASP A 45 -11.67 -2.59 19.07
C ASP A 45 -10.51 -3.34 18.42
N ASN A 46 -10.70 -4.64 18.16
CA ASN A 46 -9.75 -5.47 17.41
C ASN A 46 -10.42 -6.72 16.85
N LEU A 47 -9.77 -7.32 15.85
CA LEU A 47 -10.03 -8.68 15.41
C LEU A 47 -9.05 -9.59 16.16
N LEU A 48 -9.60 -10.50 16.97
CA LEU A 48 -8.84 -11.46 17.75
C LEU A 48 -8.92 -12.84 17.09
N VAL A 49 -7.77 -13.43 16.77
CA VAL A 49 -7.65 -14.76 16.18
C VAL A 49 -6.77 -15.63 17.06
N LEU A 50 -7.33 -16.74 17.53
CA LEU A 50 -6.60 -17.81 18.18
C LEU A 50 -6.33 -18.88 17.13
N ALA A 51 -5.07 -19.08 16.74
CA ALA A 51 -4.68 -20.08 15.74
C ALA A 51 -3.20 -20.43 15.88
N GLU A 52 -2.80 -21.65 15.50
CA GLU A 52 -1.39 -22.11 15.58
C GLU A 52 -0.75 -21.93 16.97
N GLY A 53 -1.54 -22.00 18.05
CA GLY A 53 -1.08 -21.77 19.42
C GLY A 53 -0.72 -20.32 19.75
N LYS A 54 -1.14 -19.36 18.91
CA LYS A 54 -0.90 -17.92 19.06
C LYS A 54 -2.20 -17.17 19.28
N THR A 55 -2.10 -16.06 20.01
CA THR A 55 -3.15 -15.05 20.15
C THR A 55 -2.79 -13.85 19.29
N ILE A 56 -3.57 -13.58 18.25
CA ILE A 56 -3.29 -12.54 17.25
C ILE A 56 -4.37 -11.46 17.37
N GLU A 57 -3.98 -10.23 17.67
CA GLU A 57 -4.87 -9.08 17.79
C GLU A 57 -4.55 -8.08 16.69
N ILE A 58 -5.49 -7.80 15.81
CA ILE A 58 -5.35 -6.85 14.70
C ILE A 58 -6.25 -5.65 14.96
N PHE A 59 -5.66 -4.46 15.07
CA PHE A 59 -6.35 -3.22 15.43
C PHE A 59 -6.72 -2.39 14.18
N PRO A 60 -7.74 -1.51 14.25
CA PRO A 60 -8.18 -0.69 13.11
C PRO A 60 -7.10 0.24 12.52
N ASP A 61 -6.09 0.60 13.31
CA ASP A 61 -4.96 1.44 12.90
C ASP A 61 -3.81 0.65 12.26
N PHE A 62 -4.05 -0.62 11.94
CA PHE A 62 -3.08 -1.59 11.42
C PHE A 62 -1.95 -1.92 12.40
N THR A 63 -2.07 -1.61 13.69
CA THR A 63 -1.17 -2.22 14.68
C THR A 63 -1.57 -3.68 14.90
N VAL A 64 -0.59 -4.53 15.22
CA VAL A 64 -0.83 -5.93 15.54
C VAL A 64 -0.09 -6.33 16.81
N LYS A 65 -0.74 -7.14 17.65
CA LYS A 65 -0.10 -7.84 18.75
C LYS A 65 -0.19 -9.34 18.55
N ILE A 66 0.90 -10.04 18.85
CA ILE A 66 0.94 -11.51 18.86
C ILE A 66 1.47 -11.93 20.23
N ASP A 67 0.69 -12.73 20.93
CA ASP A 67 0.97 -13.17 22.31
C ASP A 67 1.25 -11.97 23.25
N GLY A 68 0.46 -10.89 23.06
CA GLY A 68 0.55 -9.64 23.81
C GLY A 68 1.71 -8.71 23.44
N LYS A 69 2.55 -9.09 22.47
CA LYS A 69 3.71 -8.28 22.03
C LYS A 69 3.43 -7.60 20.69
N PRO A 70 3.82 -6.33 20.52
CA PRO A 70 3.66 -5.64 19.24
C PRO A 70 4.53 -6.28 18.16
N HIS A 71 3.99 -6.36 16.95
CA HIS A 71 4.70 -6.82 15.75
C HIS A 71 4.39 -5.89 14.57
N GLU A 72 5.23 -5.95 13.55
CA GLU A 72 5.02 -5.24 12.29
C GLU A 72 4.64 -6.22 11.18
N PHE A 73 3.97 -5.71 10.15
CA PHE A 73 3.76 -6.43 8.90
C PHE A 73 5.03 -6.41 8.04
N PRO A 74 5.25 -7.44 7.20
CA PRO A 74 4.63 -8.75 7.31
C PRO A 74 5.16 -9.49 8.55
N TYR A 75 4.30 -10.29 9.17
CA TYR A 75 4.70 -11.25 10.19
C TYR A 75 4.62 -12.67 9.62
N MET A 76 5.71 -13.43 9.73
CA MET A 76 5.74 -14.83 9.33
C MET A 76 6.27 -15.71 10.46
N SER A 77 5.51 -16.76 10.80
CA SER A 77 5.92 -17.75 11.80
C SER A 77 5.39 -19.13 11.42
N HIS A 78 6.29 -20.05 11.08
CA HIS A 78 5.94 -21.39 10.57
C HIS A 78 4.97 -21.32 9.38
N LYS A 79 3.71 -21.73 9.60
CA LYS A 79 2.62 -21.76 8.61
C LYS A 79 1.80 -20.47 8.58
N LEU A 80 1.91 -19.66 9.63
CA LEU A 80 1.16 -18.43 9.79
C LEU A 80 1.88 -17.30 9.05
N SER A 81 1.14 -16.60 8.20
CA SER A 81 1.57 -15.35 7.57
C SER A 81 0.51 -14.28 7.75
N LEU A 82 0.94 -13.09 8.13
CA LEU A 82 0.12 -11.92 8.25
C LEU A 82 0.75 -10.80 7.42
N GLU A 83 0.06 -10.36 6.38
CA GLU A 83 0.55 -9.42 5.37
C GLU A 83 -0.40 -8.23 5.24
N ARG A 84 0.16 -7.07 4.86
CA ARG A 84 -0.60 -5.87 4.55
C ARG A 84 -0.27 -5.38 3.15
N VAL A 85 -1.31 -5.07 2.38
CA VAL A 85 -1.21 -4.39 1.08
C VAL A 85 -2.18 -3.22 1.10
N GLY A 86 -1.66 -1.99 1.08
CA GLY A 86 -2.49 -0.78 1.15
C GLY A 86 -3.41 -0.78 2.38
N ASN A 87 -4.72 -0.77 2.15
CA ASN A 87 -5.74 -0.82 3.21
C ASN A 87 -6.12 -2.23 3.65
N TRP A 88 -5.57 -3.24 3.00
CA TRP A 88 -5.97 -4.63 3.18
C TRP A 88 -4.96 -5.38 4.03
N ILE A 89 -5.47 -6.25 4.89
CA ILE A 89 -4.71 -7.26 5.60
C ILE A 89 -5.10 -8.64 5.10
N LYS A 90 -4.14 -9.57 5.11
CA LYS A 90 -4.36 -10.99 4.88
C LYS A 90 -3.68 -11.78 5.99
N LEU A 91 -4.46 -12.51 6.77
CA LEU A 91 -3.99 -13.55 7.68
C LEU A 91 -4.22 -14.91 7.04
N ASP A 92 -3.16 -15.68 6.85
CA ASP A 92 -3.22 -17.08 6.46
C ASP A 92 -2.62 -17.91 7.59
N THR A 93 -3.41 -18.83 8.16
CA THR A 93 -2.95 -19.71 9.24
C THR A 93 -2.19 -20.93 8.74
N GLY A 94 -2.23 -21.20 7.42
CA GLY A 94 -1.69 -22.39 6.77
C GLY A 94 -2.37 -23.70 7.20
N ARG A 95 -3.52 -23.61 7.90
CA ARG A 95 -4.43 -24.73 8.20
C ARG A 95 -5.83 -24.50 7.64
N GLY A 96 -5.90 -23.80 6.51
CA GLY A 96 -7.15 -23.62 5.78
C GLY A 96 -8.09 -22.58 6.39
N LEU A 97 -7.64 -21.71 7.30
CA LEU A 97 -8.32 -20.45 7.64
C LEU A 97 -7.52 -19.29 7.02
N ILE A 98 -8.19 -18.51 6.17
CA ILE A 98 -7.69 -17.26 5.59
C ILE A 98 -8.66 -16.13 5.95
N ILE A 99 -8.15 -15.03 6.47
CA ILE A 99 -8.94 -13.83 6.73
C ILE A 99 -8.37 -12.68 5.91
N THR A 100 -9.21 -12.05 5.09
CA THR A 100 -8.89 -10.80 4.40
C THR A 100 -9.75 -9.68 4.94
N GLY A 101 -9.19 -8.47 5.08
CA GLY A 101 -9.95 -7.34 5.60
C GLY A 101 -9.50 -5.99 5.08
N ASP A 102 -10.45 -5.14 4.68
CA ASP A 102 -10.28 -3.70 4.48
C ASP A 102 -10.55 -3.02 5.82
N LEU A 103 -9.49 -2.71 6.57
CA LEU A 103 -9.62 -2.18 7.93
C LEU A 103 -10.35 -0.82 7.98
N PRO A 104 -10.05 0.17 7.10
CA PRO A 104 -10.76 1.45 7.11
C PRO A 104 -12.27 1.31 6.86
N SER A 105 -12.68 0.34 6.04
CA SER A 105 -14.11 0.11 5.75
C SER A 105 -14.80 -0.83 6.75
N ASN A 106 -14.02 -1.48 7.64
CA ASN A 106 -14.47 -2.54 8.54
C ASN A 106 -15.20 -3.66 7.77
N VAL A 107 -14.58 -4.13 6.68
CA VAL A 107 -15.10 -5.21 5.84
C VAL A 107 -14.13 -6.39 5.91
N PHE A 108 -14.60 -7.53 6.40
CA PHE A 108 -13.82 -8.75 6.55
C PHE A 108 -14.44 -9.90 5.77
N THR A 109 -13.60 -10.76 5.20
CA THR A 109 -13.99 -12.05 4.64
C THR A 109 -13.20 -13.14 5.33
N ILE A 110 -13.90 -14.18 5.76
CA ILE A 110 -13.33 -15.36 6.40
C ILE A 110 -13.53 -16.52 5.45
N GLU A 111 -12.43 -17.09 4.97
CA GLU A 111 -12.42 -18.25 4.09
C GLU A 111 -11.89 -19.44 4.87
N VAL A 112 -12.64 -20.55 4.80
CA VAL A 112 -12.33 -21.80 5.49
C VAL A 112 -12.28 -22.94 4.48
N SER A 113 -11.36 -23.87 4.69
CA SER A 113 -11.23 -25.05 3.85
C SER A 113 -12.37 -26.04 4.08
N GLY A 114 -12.76 -26.79 3.06
CA GLY A 114 -13.79 -27.83 3.15
C GLY A 114 -13.52 -28.93 4.18
N TRP A 115 -12.30 -29.05 4.70
CA TRP A 115 -11.97 -29.92 5.84
C TRP A 115 -12.75 -29.57 7.12
N TYR A 116 -13.26 -28.35 7.21
CA TYR A 116 -14.07 -27.85 8.32
C TYR A 116 -15.59 -27.97 8.07
N PHE A 117 -16.03 -28.58 6.97
CA PHE A 117 -17.44 -28.74 6.65
C PHE A 117 -18.20 -29.44 7.80
N GLY A 118 -19.24 -28.79 8.31
CA GLY A 118 -20.05 -29.23 9.44
C GLY A 118 -19.32 -29.27 10.80
N LYS A 119 -18.13 -28.66 10.90
CA LYS A 119 -17.32 -28.63 12.14
C LYS A 119 -17.25 -27.24 12.77
N LEU A 120 -17.84 -26.23 12.14
CA LEU A 120 -17.77 -24.86 12.60
C LEU A 120 -18.99 -24.51 13.43
N ALA A 121 -18.81 -23.52 14.31
CA ALA A 121 -19.93 -22.82 14.91
C ALA A 121 -19.52 -21.38 15.28
N GLY A 122 -20.51 -20.51 15.39
CA GLY A 122 -20.35 -19.09 15.68
C GLY A 122 -21.43 -18.29 14.99
N ILE A 123 -21.28 -16.97 15.00
CA ILE A 123 -22.19 -16.08 14.26
C ILE A 123 -22.22 -16.43 12.76
N LEU A 124 -21.12 -16.90 12.17
CA LEU A 124 -21.05 -17.24 10.75
C LEU A 124 -21.64 -18.62 10.38
N GLY A 125 -22.38 -19.25 11.30
CA GLY A 125 -23.13 -20.49 11.02
C GLY A 125 -22.33 -21.77 11.21
N THR A 126 -22.88 -22.87 10.71
CA THR A 126 -22.37 -24.24 10.93
C THR A 126 -21.50 -24.77 9.77
N TYR A 127 -21.54 -24.10 8.61
CA TYR A 127 -20.82 -24.46 7.38
C TYR A 127 -21.14 -25.88 6.90
N ASN A 128 -22.43 -26.17 6.74
CA ASN A 128 -22.93 -27.49 6.32
C ASN A 128 -23.87 -27.42 5.10
N ASN A 129 -23.96 -26.25 4.45
CA ASN A 129 -24.88 -25.93 3.36
C ASN A 129 -26.38 -25.97 3.74
N GLU A 130 -26.75 -25.83 5.03
CA GLU A 130 -28.15 -25.85 5.48
C GLU A 130 -28.56 -24.52 6.14
N GLN A 131 -29.30 -23.69 5.41
CA GLN A 131 -29.72 -22.37 5.92
C GLN A 131 -30.70 -22.43 7.11
N TYR A 132 -31.36 -23.57 7.31
CA TYR A 132 -32.29 -23.78 8.41
C TYR A 132 -31.62 -23.68 9.78
N ASP A 133 -30.38 -24.15 9.92
CA ASP A 133 -29.69 -24.27 11.21
C ASP A 133 -28.70 -23.14 11.51
N GLU A 134 -28.58 -22.15 10.62
CA GLU A 134 -27.60 -21.07 10.74
C GLU A 134 -27.82 -20.16 11.97
N LEU A 135 -28.99 -20.22 12.60
CA LEU A 135 -29.24 -19.58 13.90
C LEU A 135 -29.11 -20.59 15.05
N THR A 136 -28.04 -21.39 15.02
CA THR A 136 -27.69 -22.32 16.10
C THR A 136 -26.93 -21.59 17.20
N THR A 137 -27.46 -21.64 18.42
CA THR A 137 -26.86 -21.01 19.59
C THR A 137 -25.61 -21.73 20.09
N GLY A 138 -24.84 -21.07 20.97
CA GLY A 138 -23.69 -21.67 21.66
C GLY A 138 -24.01 -22.91 22.52
N ASP A 139 -25.28 -23.13 22.89
CA ASP A 139 -25.78 -24.35 23.55
C ASP A 139 -26.40 -25.37 22.57
N ASN A 140 -26.10 -25.24 21.28
CA ASN A 140 -26.49 -26.14 20.20
C ASN A 140 -28.01 -26.26 20.00
N LYS A 141 -28.73 -25.13 20.08
CA LYS A 141 -30.17 -25.06 19.81
C LYS A 141 -30.45 -24.14 18.63
N ILE A 142 -31.28 -24.61 17.70
CA ILE A 142 -31.76 -23.79 16.60
C ILE A 142 -32.86 -22.87 17.15
N VAL A 143 -32.67 -21.57 17.01
CA VAL A 143 -33.64 -20.55 17.45
C VAL A 143 -34.19 -19.79 16.25
N LYS A 144 -35.39 -19.20 16.43
CA LYS A 144 -35.99 -18.29 15.44
C LYS A 144 -35.69 -16.82 15.73
N ASN A 145 -35.35 -16.50 16.99
CA ASN A 145 -35.07 -15.14 17.42
C ASN A 145 -33.57 -14.86 17.30
N GLU A 146 -33.21 -13.89 16.46
CA GLU A 146 -31.82 -13.49 16.25
C GLU A 146 -31.16 -12.98 17.55
N ASP A 147 -31.90 -12.28 18.43
CA ASP A 147 -31.36 -11.79 19.71
C ASP A 147 -30.81 -12.93 20.57
N SER A 148 -31.59 -14.01 20.70
CA SER A 148 -31.18 -15.18 21.47
C SER A 148 -29.97 -15.88 20.86
N PHE A 149 -29.86 -15.85 19.53
CA PHE A 149 -28.70 -16.37 18.81
C PHE A 149 -27.44 -15.54 19.09
N TYR A 150 -27.48 -14.21 18.90
CA TYR A 150 -26.31 -13.35 19.12
C TYR A 150 -25.82 -13.39 20.57
N ASN A 151 -26.76 -13.29 21.52
CA ASN A 151 -26.43 -13.29 22.95
C ASN A 151 -25.76 -14.60 23.37
N SER A 152 -26.03 -15.71 22.68
CA SER A 152 -25.39 -17.00 22.95
C SER A 152 -23.92 -17.07 22.49
N TRP A 153 -23.52 -16.20 21.55
CA TRP A 153 -22.17 -16.12 20.98
C TRP A 153 -21.32 -14.97 21.54
N GLU A 154 -21.85 -14.28 22.55
CA GLU A 154 -21.15 -13.23 23.28
C GLU A 154 -20.03 -13.80 24.16
N VAL A 155 -18.84 -13.18 24.11
CA VAL A 155 -17.66 -13.65 24.86
C VAL A 155 -17.73 -13.26 26.35
N SER A 156 -18.26 -12.08 26.67
CA SER A 156 -18.27 -11.53 28.02
C SER A 156 -19.69 -11.33 28.51
N LYS A 157 -20.17 -12.17 29.45
CA LYS A 157 -21.49 -12.04 30.11
C LYS A 157 -21.70 -10.72 30.89
N LYS A 158 -20.72 -9.81 30.87
CA LYS A 158 -20.78 -8.48 31.51
C LYS A 158 -21.32 -7.41 30.56
N CYS A 159 -21.18 -7.59 29.25
CA CYS A 159 -21.93 -6.78 28.32
C CYS A 159 -23.37 -7.31 28.33
N ARG A 160 -24.33 -6.40 28.40
CA ARG A 160 -25.75 -6.75 28.37
C ARG A 160 -26.25 -6.31 27.02
N PRO A 161 -26.25 -7.19 26.01
CA PRO A 161 -26.83 -6.85 24.73
C PRO A 161 -28.31 -6.50 24.94
N ASN A 162 -28.67 -5.22 24.76
CA ASN A 162 -30.04 -4.72 24.87
C ASN A 162 -30.84 -5.08 23.59
N GLY A 163 -30.85 -6.38 23.24
CA GLY A 163 -31.43 -6.89 21.98
C GLY A 163 -30.73 -6.37 20.73
N ASN A 164 -31.15 -6.85 19.56
CA ASN A 164 -30.72 -6.35 18.27
C ASN A 164 -31.37 -4.99 18.00
N ASN A 165 -30.55 -3.94 18.04
CA ASN A 165 -31.00 -2.57 17.73
C ASN A 165 -30.92 -2.26 16.24
N ALA A 166 -30.92 -3.27 15.38
CA ALA A 166 -30.97 -3.08 13.94
C ALA A 166 -32.35 -2.53 13.55
N VAL A 167 -32.36 -1.37 12.88
CA VAL A 167 -33.58 -0.73 12.41
C VAL A 167 -33.84 -1.13 10.95
N ASP A 168 -35.10 -1.44 10.63
CA ASP A 168 -35.55 -1.65 9.26
C ASP A 168 -35.41 -0.35 8.43
N ILE A 169 -34.88 -0.48 7.22
CA ILE A 169 -34.66 0.66 6.34
C ILE A 169 -35.97 1.04 5.66
N ILE A 170 -36.42 2.29 5.85
CA ILE A 170 -37.44 2.89 4.99
C ILE A 170 -36.80 3.26 3.66
N GLN A 171 -37.22 2.62 2.58
CA GLN A 171 -36.73 2.89 1.22
C GLN A 171 -37.52 4.03 0.58
N ASP A 172 -37.28 5.25 1.05
CA ASP A 172 -37.79 6.45 0.38
C ASP A 172 -36.87 6.80 -0.81
N GLU A 173 -37.37 6.63 -2.04
CA GLU A 173 -36.58 6.90 -3.25
C GLU A 173 -36.22 8.38 -3.43
N SER A 174 -36.93 9.28 -2.74
CA SER A 174 -36.65 10.71 -2.74
C SER A 174 -35.53 11.10 -1.76
N ASP A 175 -35.13 10.19 -0.86
CA ASP A 175 -34.04 10.41 0.08
C ASP A 175 -32.70 10.53 -0.67
N VAL A 176 -31.92 11.55 -0.32
CA VAL A 176 -30.54 11.76 -0.81
C VAL A 176 -29.67 10.52 -0.59
N LYS A 177 -29.84 9.83 0.54
CA LYS A 177 -29.16 8.56 0.86
C LYS A 177 -29.51 7.48 -0.17
N TYR A 178 -30.79 7.30 -0.47
CA TYR A 178 -31.25 6.35 -1.46
C TYR A 178 -30.65 6.65 -2.83
N ILE A 179 -30.72 7.91 -3.27
CA ILE A 179 -30.19 8.35 -4.55
C ILE A 179 -28.69 8.07 -4.66
N LYS A 180 -27.90 8.38 -3.62
CA LYS A 180 -26.45 8.10 -3.57
C LYS A 180 -26.15 6.60 -3.67
N CYS A 181 -26.81 5.79 -2.87
CA CYS A 181 -26.63 4.33 -2.88
C CYS A 181 -27.05 3.73 -4.22
N ALA A 182 -28.17 4.18 -4.79
CA ALA A 182 -28.72 3.66 -6.03
C ALA A 182 -27.84 4.02 -7.23
N LYS A 183 -27.24 5.21 -7.23
CA LYS A 183 -26.26 5.64 -8.25
C LYS A 183 -25.11 4.63 -8.39
N VAL A 184 -24.64 4.04 -7.29
CA VAL A 184 -23.48 3.13 -7.30
C VAL A 184 -23.89 1.65 -7.38
N LEU A 185 -25.04 1.26 -6.86
CA LEU A 185 -25.40 -0.16 -6.71
C LEU A 185 -26.60 -0.61 -7.56
N LYS A 186 -27.34 0.31 -8.19
CA LYS A 186 -28.50 -0.02 -9.05
C LYS A 186 -28.41 0.60 -10.45
N SER A 187 -27.80 1.78 -10.59
CA SER A 187 -27.78 2.53 -11.86
C SER A 187 -27.03 1.81 -12.98
N THR A 188 -27.53 1.92 -14.21
CA THR A 188 -26.85 1.44 -15.42
C THR A 188 -25.58 2.22 -15.75
N ASP A 189 -25.42 3.42 -15.20
CA ASP A 189 -24.21 4.24 -15.40
C ASP A 189 -23.17 3.99 -14.30
N SER A 190 -23.44 3.06 -13.38
CA SER A 190 -22.53 2.74 -12.29
C SER A 190 -21.21 2.13 -12.78
N VAL A 191 -20.13 2.48 -12.08
CA VAL A 191 -18.81 1.84 -12.25
C VAL A 191 -18.88 0.33 -11.98
N HIS A 192 -19.84 -0.12 -11.15
CA HIS A 192 -20.06 -1.50 -10.75
C HIS A 192 -20.90 -2.32 -11.72
N ARG A 193 -21.57 -1.69 -12.70
CA ARG A 193 -22.47 -2.36 -13.64
C ARG A 193 -21.92 -3.67 -14.23
N PRO A 194 -20.64 -3.79 -14.62
CA PRO A 194 -20.12 -5.05 -15.16
C PRO A 194 -20.27 -6.27 -14.24
N CYS A 195 -20.37 -6.05 -12.92
CA CYS A 195 -20.50 -7.10 -11.92
C CYS A 195 -21.96 -7.43 -11.53
N PHE A 196 -22.95 -6.57 -11.84
CA PHE A 196 -24.35 -6.75 -11.42
C PHE A 196 -24.96 -8.09 -11.86
N ARG A 197 -24.44 -8.70 -12.94
CA ARG A 197 -24.87 -10.02 -13.41
C ARG A 197 -24.18 -11.20 -12.71
N GLN A 198 -23.03 -10.96 -12.08
CA GLN A 198 -22.25 -11.98 -11.36
C GLN A 198 -22.60 -12.00 -9.88
N VAL A 199 -22.88 -10.83 -9.29
CA VAL A 199 -23.19 -10.67 -7.86
C VAL A 199 -24.42 -9.79 -7.71
N ASN A 200 -25.44 -10.26 -6.98
CA ASN A 200 -26.61 -9.44 -6.67
C ASN A 200 -26.23 -8.25 -5.74
N PRO A 201 -26.46 -6.98 -6.14
CA PRO A 201 -26.10 -5.81 -5.34
C PRO A 201 -27.03 -5.53 -4.15
N ASP A 202 -28.19 -6.20 -4.02
CA ASP A 202 -29.22 -5.87 -3.03
C ASP A 202 -28.68 -5.78 -1.59
N LYS A 203 -27.83 -6.71 -1.17
CA LYS A 203 -27.28 -6.68 0.19
C LYS A 203 -26.30 -5.52 0.41
N ALA A 204 -25.49 -5.21 -0.60
CA ALA A 204 -24.63 -4.03 -0.54
C ALA A 204 -25.48 -2.75 -0.53
N PHE A 205 -26.59 -2.74 -1.26
CA PHE A 205 -27.51 -1.60 -1.29
C PHE A 205 -28.19 -1.39 0.06
N GLU A 206 -28.71 -2.44 0.69
CA GLU A 206 -29.20 -2.40 2.08
C GLU A 206 -28.12 -1.90 3.04
N MET A 207 -26.91 -2.45 2.96
CA MET A 207 -25.78 -2.00 3.79
C MET A 207 -25.50 -0.50 3.61
N CYS A 208 -25.55 0.00 2.38
CA CYS A 208 -25.39 1.41 2.07
C CYS A 208 -26.47 2.27 2.76
N LEU A 209 -27.73 1.86 2.64
CA LEU A 209 -28.86 2.54 3.27
C LEU A 209 -28.86 2.41 4.79
N ASN A 210 -28.21 1.40 5.37
CA ASN A 210 -28.14 1.23 6.83
C ASN A 210 -26.99 2.06 7.44
N ARG A 211 -25.79 1.99 6.84
CA ARG A 211 -24.59 2.67 7.37
C ARG A 211 -24.50 4.15 7.03
N ASP A 212 -25.28 4.63 6.04
CA ASP A 212 -25.01 5.91 5.39
C ASP A 212 -23.58 6.04 4.85
N ASP A 213 -23.05 4.90 4.40
CA ASP A 213 -21.68 4.78 3.95
C ASP A 213 -21.65 4.03 2.62
N MET A 214 -21.81 4.81 1.55
CA MET A 214 -21.71 4.35 0.17
C MET A 214 -20.35 3.70 -0.12
N CYS A 215 -19.29 4.16 0.54
CA CYS A 215 -17.94 3.71 0.26
C CYS A 215 -17.66 2.35 0.89
N ALA A 216 -18.02 2.13 2.15
CA ALA A 216 -17.95 0.81 2.76
C ALA A 216 -18.81 -0.21 2.00
N ALA A 217 -20.03 0.17 1.60
CA ALA A 217 -20.93 -0.70 0.85
C ALA A 217 -20.38 -1.06 -0.54
N SER A 218 -19.81 -0.06 -1.22
CA SER A 218 -19.10 -0.22 -2.48
C SER A 218 -17.90 -1.17 -2.36
N ARG A 219 -17.07 -1.00 -1.31
CA ARG A 219 -15.90 -1.87 -1.04
C ARG A 219 -16.31 -3.31 -0.82
N PHE A 220 -17.35 -3.51 -0.02
CA PHE A 220 -17.93 -4.82 0.20
C PHE A 220 -18.42 -5.46 -1.11
N TYR A 221 -19.13 -4.71 -1.96
CA TYR A 221 -19.59 -5.22 -3.25
C TYR A 221 -18.42 -5.55 -4.20
N LEU A 222 -17.42 -4.66 -4.30
CA LEU A 222 -16.22 -4.87 -5.11
C LEU A 222 -15.43 -6.10 -4.68
N HIS A 223 -15.39 -6.40 -3.38
CA HIS A 223 -14.75 -7.61 -2.89
C HIS A 223 -15.44 -8.87 -3.43
N GLN A 224 -16.77 -8.93 -3.34
CA GLN A 224 -17.54 -10.05 -3.91
C GLN A 224 -17.35 -10.16 -5.44
N CYS A 225 -17.28 -9.03 -6.14
CA CYS A 225 -16.98 -9.01 -7.58
C CYS A 225 -15.60 -9.62 -7.89
N ARG A 226 -14.58 -9.29 -7.09
CA ARG A 226 -13.23 -9.84 -7.25
C ARG A 226 -13.20 -11.35 -7.03
N GLN A 227 -13.98 -11.88 -6.09
CA GLN A 227 -14.14 -13.33 -5.90
C GLN A 227 -14.76 -14.02 -7.13
N GLN A 228 -15.54 -13.30 -7.94
CA GLN A 228 -16.05 -13.75 -9.24
C GLN A 228 -15.12 -13.42 -10.43
N GLY A 229 -13.88 -12.98 -10.16
CA GLY A 229 -12.89 -12.63 -11.18
C GLY A 229 -13.13 -11.29 -11.88
N VAL A 230 -14.04 -10.44 -11.36
CA VAL A 230 -14.36 -9.14 -11.94
C VAL A 230 -13.66 -8.03 -11.15
N TYR A 231 -12.64 -7.42 -11.77
CA TYR A 231 -11.85 -6.34 -11.17
C TYR A 231 -12.39 -4.97 -11.63
N LEU A 232 -12.91 -4.19 -10.68
CA LEU A 232 -13.47 -2.87 -10.93
C LEU A 232 -12.88 -1.85 -9.96
N PRO A 233 -12.71 -0.58 -10.39
CA PRO A 233 -12.27 0.48 -9.50
C PRO A 233 -13.41 0.90 -8.56
N PRO A 234 -13.09 1.45 -7.38
CA PRO A 234 -14.07 2.13 -6.54
C PRO A 234 -14.68 3.37 -7.23
N PRO A 235 -15.88 3.81 -6.82
CA PRO A 235 -16.42 5.12 -7.19
C PRO A 235 -15.43 6.22 -6.85
N LYS A 236 -15.34 7.25 -7.70
CA LYS A 236 -14.33 8.32 -7.57
C LYS A 236 -14.46 9.03 -6.24
N GLU A 237 -15.69 9.25 -5.79
CA GLU A 237 -16.04 9.89 -4.53
C GLU A 237 -15.55 9.11 -3.29
N CYS A 238 -15.21 7.82 -3.45
CA CYS A 238 -14.68 6.96 -2.38
C CYS A 238 -13.15 6.87 -2.34
N VAL A 239 -12.48 7.67 -3.17
CA VAL A 239 -11.02 7.71 -3.27
C VAL A 239 -10.62 9.16 -3.13
N GLN A 240 -10.25 9.54 -1.91
CA GLN A 240 -9.99 10.92 -1.52
C GLN A 240 -8.50 11.08 -1.20
N CYS A 241 -7.83 11.93 -1.96
CA CYS A 241 -6.45 12.32 -1.73
C CYS A 241 -6.42 13.65 -0.99
N VAL A 242 -5.32 13.89 -0.25
CA VAL A 242 -5.13 15.12 0.52
C VAL A 242 -4.04 15.95 -0.12
N ALA A 243 -4.39 17.21 -0.40
CA ALA A 243 -3.51 18.23 -0.92
C ALA A 243 -2.66 18.82 0.21
N PRO A 244 -1.55 19.52 -0.11
CA PRO A 244 -0.64 20.09 0.89
C PRO A 244 -1.28 21.11 1.83
N ASN A 245 -2.28 21.84 1.35
CA ASN A 245 -3.11 22.78 2.11
C ASN A 245 -4.23 22.10 2.92
N ALA A 246 -4.18 20.77 3.05
CA ALA A 246 -5.19 19.92 3.69
C ALA A 246 -6.57 19.88 2.99
N GLU A 247 -6.72 20.51 1.83
CA GLU A 247 -7.91 20.31 1.00
C GLU A 247 -7.92 18.90 0.41
N SER A 248 -9.10 18.37 0.15
CA SER A 248 -9.25 17.06 -0.47
C SER A 248 -9.62 17.15 -1.93
N PHE A 249 -9.14 16.20 -2.71
CA PHE A 249 -9.50 16.02 -4.12
C PHE A 249 -9.73 14.54 -4.40
N VAL A 250 -10.66 14.22 -5.31
CA VAL A 250 -11.13 12.85 -5.53
C VAL A 250 -10.47 12.19 -6.74
N ALA A 251 -10.62 10.86 -6.90
CA ALA A 251 -9.97 10.15 -7.99
C ALA A 251 -10.32 10.73 -9.38
N GLY A 252 -9.27 10.92 -10.19
CA GLY A 252 -9.33 11.54 -11.51
C GLY A 252 -9.21 13.07 -11.50
N GLU A 253 -9.39 13.74 -10.35
CA GLU A 253 -9.07 15.15 -10.21
C GLU A 253 -7.56 15.38 -10.14
N THR A 254 -7.14 16.57 -10.53
CA THR A 254 -5.74 16.96 -10.57
C THR A 254 -5.56 18.35 -9.96
N ILE A 255 -4.59 18.47 -9.09
CA ILE A 255 -4.19 19.74 -8.47
C ILE A 255 -2.83 20.18 -9.01
N ARG A 256 -2.63 21.49 -9.11
CA ARG A 256 -1.34 22.09 -9.49
C ARG A 256 -0.74 22.80 -8.29
N ILE A 257 0.45 22.36 -7.90
CA ILE A 257 1.23 22.90 -6.79
C ILE A 257 2.31 23.79 -7.42
N SER A 258 2.12 25.12 -7.37
CA SER A 258 3.03 26.08 -8.02
C SER A 258 2.96 27.49 -7.40
N PRO A 259 3.96 28.36 -7.62
CA PRO A 259 4.13 29.66 -6.96
C PRO A 259 3.15 30.78 -7.34
N ARG A 260 1.93 30.46 -7.79
CA ARG A 260 1.01 31.46 -8.37
C ARG A 260 0.39 32.44 -7.35
N SER A 261 0.74 32.37 -6.07
CA SER A 261 0.42 33.41 -5.09
C SER A 261 1.70 33.96 -4.46
N ASP A 262 1.71 35.25 -4.13
CA ASP A 262 2.82 35.91 -3.42
C ASP A 262 3.13 35.27 -2.04
N ASP A 263 2.23 34.39 -1.55
CA ASP A 263 2.35 33.62 -0.29
C ASP A 263 2.82 32.16 -0.48
N TYR A 264 3.15 31.71 -1.69
CA TYR A 264 3.52 30.31 -1.92
C TYR A 264 4.96 30.00 -1.48
N GLN A 265 5.08 29.17 -0.44
CA GLN A 265 6.32 28.45 -0.15
C GLN A 265 6.23 27.02 -0.70
N PRO A 266 7.19 26.56 -1.54
CA PRO A 266 7.21 25.19 -2.00
C PRO A 266 7.30 24.24 -0.81
N ILE A 267 6.52 23.16 -0.86
CA ILE A 267 6.47 22.18 0.21
C ILE A 267 7.88 21.63 0.42
N SER A 268 8.41 21.88 1.59
CA SER A 268 9.75 21.46 1.97
C SER A 268 9.64 20.23 2.86
N SER A 269 9.24 19.10 2.26
CA SER A 269 9.21 17.78 2.92
C SER A 269 9.64 16.68 1.95
N ALA A 270 10.22 15.62 2.48
CA ALA A 270 10.69 14.48 1.71
C ALA A 270 10.16 13.15 2.25
N GLU A 271 9.98 12.20 1.35
CA GLU A 271 9.65 10.83 1.69
C GLU A 271 10.69 9.90 1.09
N THR A 272 11.33 9.10 1.94
CA THR A 272 12.44 8.23 1.56
C THR A 272 12.08 6.78 1.79
N ILE A 273 12.00 6.00 0.70
CA ILE A 273 11.69 4.57 0.75
C ILE A 273 12.98 3.77 0.67
N PHE A 274 13.27 3.01 1.71
CA PHE A 274 14.35 2.03 1.69
C PHE A 274 13.85 0.73 1.11
N ILE A 275 14.58 0.17 0.16
CA ILE A 275 14.35 -1.16 -0.38
C ILE A 275 15.51 -2.03 0.08
N VAL A 276 15.23 -3.12 0.77
CA VAL A 276 16.25 -4.06 1.27
C VAL A 276 16.09 -5.39 0.58
N GLU A 277 17.14 -5.81 -0.12
CA GLU A 277 17.25 -7.19 -0.58
C GLU A 277 17.49 -8.07 0.64
N GLU A 278 16.51 -8.90 0.99
CA GLU A 278 16.52 -9.70 2.21
C GLU A 278 17.39 -10.96 2.08
N LYS A 279 18.66 -10.75 1.75
CA LYS A 279 19.69 -11.78 1.67
C LYS A 279 20.68 -11.67 2.82
N PRO A 280 21.32 -12.78 3.24
CA PRO A 280 22.25 -12.78 4.36
C PRO A 280 23.37 -11.74 4.29
N CYS A 281 23.82 -11.35 3.09
CA CYS A 281 24.88 -10.35 2.93
C CYS A 281 24.52 -8.99 3.55
N ASN A 282 23.23 -8.62 3.53
CA ASN A 282 22.77 -7.31 3.99
C ASN A 282 22.49 -7.29 5.50
N LYS A 283 22.49 -8.45 6.17
CA LYS A 283 22.11 -8.59 7.59
C LYS A 283 22.94 -7.72 8.55
N GLU A 284 24.24 -7.57 8.29
CA GLU A 284 25.10 -6.72 9.12
C GLU A 284 24.92 -5.24 8.78
N THR A 285 24.81 -4.91 7.50
CA THR A 285 24.59 -3.53 7.03
C THR A 285 23.26 -2.95 7.53
N THR A 286 22.19 -3.75 7.59
CA THR A 286 20.85 -3.28 8.00
C THR A 286 20.81 -2.75 9.43
N LYS A 287 21.69 -3.25 10.32
CA LYS A 287 21.85 -2.74 11.69
C LYS A 287 22.23 -1.26 11.76
N HIS A 288 22.79 -0.71 10.67
CA HIS A 288 23.20 0.70 10.60
C HIS A 288 22.18 1.59 9.89
N LEU A 289 21.09 1.03 9.33
CA LEU A 289 20.10 1.83 8.61
C LEU A 289 19.38 2.83 9.52
N GLY A 290 19.15 2.50 10.79
CA GLY A 290 18.58 3.45 11.76
C GLY A 290 19.46 4.69 11.94
N SER A 291 20.78 4.51 12.08
CA SER A 291 21.72 5.63 12.18
C SER A 291 21.81 6.43 10.88
N LEU A 292 21.74 5.75 9.73
CA LEU A 292 21.71 6.42 8.43
C LEU A 292 20.45 7.26 8.24
N VAL A 293 19.27 6.71 8.55
CA VAL A 293 17.99 7.44 8.49
C VAL A 293 18.00 8.64 9.41
N TYR A 294 18.53 8.50 10.62
CA TYR A 294 18.67 9.62 11.53
C TYR A 294 19.55 10.74 10.95
N GLU A 295 20.71 10.42 10.36
CA GLU A 295 21.57 11.45 9.77
C GLU A 295 20.96 12.07 8.49
N VAL A 296 20.23 11.28 7.68
CA VAL A 296 19.45 11.80 6.55
C VAL A 296 18.42 12.82 7.03
N GLU A 297 17.71 12.54 8.14
CA GLU A 297 16.77 13.49 8.75
C GLU A 297 17.46 14.79 9.17
N GLN A 298 18.65 14.69 9.78
CA GLN A 298 19.42 15.87 10.17
C GLN A 298 19.84 16.71 8.97
N GLU A 299 20.34 16.08 7.90
CA GLU A 299 20.79 16.78 6.69
C GLU A 299 19.61 17.40 5.90
N LEU A 300 18.47 16.72 5.84
CA LEU A 300 17.23 17.28 5.27
C LEU A 300 16.76 18.50 6.08
N THR A 301 16.73 18.39 7.41
CA THR A 301 16.34 19.50 8.30
C THR A 301 17.27 20.70 8.15
N LYS A 302 18.59 20.47 8.06
CA LYS A 302 19.58 21.53 7.77
C LYS A 302 19.36 22.20 6.41
N ALA A 303 18.85 21.46 5.44
CA ALA A 303 18.46 21.97 4.12
C ALA A 303 17.07 22.65 4.11
N GLY A 304 16.41 22.78 5.27
CA GLY A 304 15.09 23.38 5.40
C GLY A 304 13.94 22.45 5.03
N ILE A 305 14.19 21.14 4.91
CA ILE A 305 13.22 20.11 4.53
C ILE A 305 12.78 19.37 5.80
N SER A 306 11.50 19.47 6.15
CA SER A 306 10.93 19.03 7.42
C SER A 306 9.67 18.18 7.21
N ASN A 307 9.11 17.60 8.29
CA ASN A 307 7.96 16.67 8.21
C ASN A 307 8.23 15.51 7.22
N ASN A 308 9.43 14.96 7.32
CA ASN A 308 9.91 13.89 6.45
C ASN A 308 9.38 12.55 6.94
N LYS A 309 9.14 11.63 6.01
CA LYS A 309 8.69 10.27 6.35
C LYS A 309 9.55 9.22 5.67
N TYR A 310 9.62 8.06 6.29
CA TYR A 310 10.45 6.94 5.86
C TYR A 310 9.58 5.71 5.69
N GLY A 311 9.80 4.98 4.59
CA GLY A 311 9.14 3.72 4.27
C GLY A 311 10.17 2.61 4.09
N LEU A 312 9.74 1.36 4.23
CA LEU A 312 10.61 0.19 4.09
C LEU A 312 9.93 -0.89 3.26
N ILE A 313 10.63 -1.39 2.26
CA ILE A 313 10.24 -2.54 1.44
C ILE A 313 11.32 -3.62 1.58
N GLY A 314 10.90 -4.82 1.93
CA GLY A 314 11.71 -6.03 1.84
C GLY A 314 11.41 -6.74 0.53
N PHE A 315 12.41 -7.38 -0.07
CA PHE A 315 12.15 -8.29 -1.17
C PHE A 315 13.01 -9.53 -1.11
N ASN A 316 12.37 -10.66 -1.39
CA ASN A 316 12.96 -11.98 -1.44
C ASN A 316 12.33 -12.79 -2.58
N LYS A 317 12.52 -14.12 -2.61
CA LYS A 317 11.95 -14.99 -3.65
C LYS A 317 10.41 -15.00 -3.73
N LYS A 318 9.72 -14.64 -2.64
CA LYS A 318 8.26 -14.58 -2.59
C LYS A 318 7.70 -13.31 -3.24
N GLY A 319 8.57 -12.36 -3.58
CA GLY A 319 8.19 -11.05 -4.10
C GLY A 319 8.57 -9.93 -3.14
N SER A 320 8.16 -8.73 -3.53
CA SER A 320 8.36 -7.49 -2.80
C SER A 320 7.19 -7.23 -1.84
N HIS A 321 7.48 -6.74 -0.63
CA HIS A 321 6.48 -6.49 0.40
C HIS A 321 6.87 -5.29 1.28
N SER A 322 5.87 -4.51 1.69
CA SER A 322 6.07 -3.36 2.56
C SER A 322 6.15 -3.77 4.02
N HIS A 323 7.10 -3.18 4.76
CA HIS A 323 7.18 -3.30 6.20
C HIS A 323 6.50 -2.11 6.87
N THR A 324 5.69 -2.38 7.90
CA THR A 324 5.07 -1.31 8.69
C THR A 324 5.99 -0.86 9.83
N MET A 325 5.69 0.34 10.35
CA MET A 325 6.24 0.91 11.56
C MET A 325 5.08 1.48 12.37
N ASP A 326 4.76 0.88 13.52
CA ASP A 326 3.53 1.13 14.29
C ASP A 326 2.27 1.04 13.41
N GLY A 327 2.21 0.01 12.56
CA GLY A 327 1.08 -0.14 11.65
C GLY A 327 1.00 0.94 10.58
N GLN A 328 2.02 1.77 10.34
CA GLN A 328 2.03 2.73 9.23
C GLN A 328 3.04 2.34 8.16
N LEU A 329 2.70 2.56 6.89
CA LEU A 329 3.63 2.36 5.77
C LEU A 329 4.72 3.43 5.71
N LEU A 330 4.39 4.65 6.16
CA LEU A 330 5.29 5.79 6.27
C LEU A 330 5.30 6.26 7.72
N ASN A 331 6.48 6.43 8.31
CA ASN A 331 6.60 6.91 9.70
C ASN A 331 7.83 7.82 9.85
N ASP A 332 7.98 8.45 11.01
CA ASP A 332 9.12 9.31 11.34
C ASP A 332 10.41 8.49 11.51
N ALA A 333 11.55 9.16 11.37
CA ALA A 333 12.88 8.56 11.49
C ALA A 333 13.08 7.74 12.78
N THR A 334 12.43 8.16 13.88
CA THR A 334 12.50 7.51 15.20
C THR A 334 11.90 6.11 15.22
N ASN A 335 10.88 5.85 14.39
CA ASN A 335 10.20 4.56 14.35
C ASN A 335 10.75 3.63 13.26
N PHE A 336 11.66 4.12 12.41
CA PHE A 336 12.18 3.36 11.27
C PHE A 336 12.82 2.01 11.66
N VAL A 337 13.46 1.96 12.83
CA VAL A 337 14.11 0.74 13.33
C VAL A 337 13.10 -0.40 13.54
N LYS A 338 11.85 -0.11 13.89
CA LYS A 338 10.79 -1.13 14.06
C LYS A 338 10.56 -1.92 12.76
N GLY A 339 10.53 -1.22 11.63
CA GLY A 339 10.44 -1.86 10.31
C GLY A 339 11.68 -2.70 10.02
N VAL A 340 12.88 -2.18 10.29
CA VAL A 340 14.15 -2.90 10.05
C VAL A 340 14.24 -4.20 10.86
N GLU A 341 13.75 -4.19 12.10
CA GLU A 341 13.71 -5.38 12.97
C GLU A 341 12.79 -6.48 12.47
N SER A 342 11.81 -6.15 11.61
CA SER A 342 10.88 -7.12 11.01
C SER A 342 11.40 -7.78 9.71
N LEU A 343 12.56 -7.36 9.20
CA LEU A 343 13.17 -7.95 8.00
C LEU A 343 13.59 -9.42 8.22
N THR A 344 13.39 -10.25 7.20
CA THR A 344 13.71 -11.69 7.27
C THR A 344 14.66 -12.15 6.16
N PHE A 345 15.91 -12.46 6.51
CA PHE A 345 16.94 -12.78 5.51
C PHE A 345 16.90 -14.24 5.04
N THR A 346 16.71 -14.46 3.73
CA THR A 346 16.63 -15.79 3.09
C THR A 346 17.59 -15.93 1.90
N SER A 347 18.00 -17.15 1.58
CA SER A 347 19.08 -17.42 0.59
C SER A 347 18.57 -17.81 -0.79
N TYR A 348 17.82 -16.92 -1.47
CA TYR A 348 17.22 -17.23 -2.77
C TYR A 348 17.30 -16.08 -3.78
N LYS A 349 17.03 -16.38 -5.06
CA LYS A 349 16.99 -15.39 -6.17
C LYS A 349 15.82 -14.42 -5.98
N THR A 350 16.02 -13.19 -6.44
CA THR A 350 15.18 -12.01 -6.16
C THR A 350 14.87 -11.26 -7.46
N ASP A 351 13.76 -10.52 -7.49
CA ASP A 351 13.40 -9.58 -8.56
C ASP A 351 13.53 -8.14 -8.05
N THR A 352 14.66 -7.51 -8.37
CA THR A 352 14.97 -6.16 -7.90
C THR A 352 14.11 -5.10 -8.59
N LEU A 353 13.74 -5.29 -9.86
CA LEU A 353 13.00 -4.28 -10.62
C LEU A 353 11.55 -4.18 -10.14
N ASP A 354 10.95 -5.31 -9.75
CA ASP A 354 9.63 -5.35 -9.12
C ASP A 354 9.60 -4.55 -7.81
N ALA A 355 10.60 -4.75 -6.93
CA ALA A 355 10.71 -4.00 -5.68
C ALA A 355 10.88 -2.49 -5.92
N ILE A 356 11.65 -2.08 -6.94
CA ILE A 356 11.76 -0.67 -7.32
C ILE A 356 10.43 -0.13 -7.84
N LEU A 357 9.70 -0.91 -8.64
CA LEU A 357 8.39 -0.49 -9.15
C LEU A 357 7.37 -0.35 -8.01
N GLN A 358 7.37 -1.25 -7.03
CA GLN A 358 6.54 -1.16 -5.83
C GLN A 358 6.88 0.12 -5.04
N ALA A 359 8.17 0.39 -4.79
CA ALA A 359 8.63 1.60 -4.11
C ALA A 359 8.29 2.88 -4.89
N ALA A 360 8.40 2.88 -6.22
CA ALA A 360 7.98 4.00 -7.04
C ALA A 360 6.46 4.22 -7.01
N ASN A 361 5.72 3.19 -6.61
CA ASN A 361 4.27 3.20 -6.39
C ASN A 361 3.87 3.31 -4.92
N TYR A 362 4.77 3.64 -3.99
CA TYR A 362 4.41 3.89 -2.60
C TYR A 362 3.35 5.00 -2.47
N PRO A 363 2.51 5.00 -1.42
CA PRO A 363 1.50 6.03 -1.18
C PRO A 363 2.13 7.36 -0.74
N PHE A 364 2.88 8.00 -1.64
CA PHE A 364 3.53 9.28 -1.38
C PHE A 364 2.50 10.39 -1.16
N ARG A 365 2.80 11.32 -0.24
CA ARG A 365 1.98 12.52 -0.04
C ARG A 365 2.08 13.47 -1.24
N ALA A 366 1.04 14.28 -1.44
CA ALA A 366 1.04 15.25 -2.53
C ALA A 366 2.14 16.31 -2.31
N GLY A 367 2.92 16.62 -3.34
CA GLY A 367 3.90 17.71 -3.30
C GLY A 367 5.28 17.36 -2.75
N VAL A 368 5.48 16.19 -2.15
CA VAL A 368 6.73 15.84 -1.49
C VAL A 368 7.87 15.55 -2.48
N VAL A 369 9.09 15.67 -2.00
CA VAL A 369 10.28 15.10 -2.64
C VAL A 369 10.33 13.60 -2.40
N LYS A 370 10.74 12.82 -3.39
CA LYS A 370 10.67 11.35 -3.34
C LYS A 370 12.04 10.74 -3.55
N ASN A 371 12.55 10.09 -2.52
CA ASN A 371 13.79 9.34 -2.57
C ASN A 371 13.51 7.84 -2.48
N ILE A 372 14.26 7.05 -3.22
CA ILE A 372 14.31 5.60 -3.07
C ILE A 372 15.77 5.19 -2.87
N ILE A 373 16.05 4.38 -1.85
CA ILE A 373 17.39 3.90 -1.53
C ILE A 373 17.37 2.36 -1.55
N LEU A 374 18.02 1.76 -2.54
CA LEU A 374 18.14 0.32 -2.68
C LEU A 374 19.40 -0.21 -2.00
N LEU A 375 19.24 -1.04 -0.97
CA LEU A 375 20.29 -1.88 -0.39
C LEU A 375 20.27 -3.27 -1.03
N GLN A 376 21.29 -3.57 -1.85
CA GLN A 376 21.40 -4.84 -2.59
C GLN A 376 22.76 -5.51 -2.40
N CYS A 377 22.80 -6.84 -2.48
CA CYS A 377 24.02 -7.64 -2.32
C CYS A 377 24.96 -7.58 -3.51
N GLY A 378 24.42 -7.47 -4.73
CA GLY A 378 25.19 -7.69 -5.95
C GLY A 378 24.61 -6.96 -7.15
N GLY A 379 24.80 -7.54 -8.33
CA GLY A 379 24.30 -6.99 -9.59
C GLY A 379 22.78 -7.03 -9.67
N CYS A 380 22.18 -5.98 -10.22
CA CYS A 380 20.79 -5.93 -10.62
C CYS A 380 20.58 -6.91 -11.79
N SER A 381 19.86 -8.01 -11.56
CA SER A 381 19.68 -9.06 -12.56
C SER A 381 18.78 -8.57 -13.71
N ASP A 382 19.24 -8.71 -14.96
CA ASP A 382 18.46 -8.46 -16.17
C ASP A 382 17.35 -9.50 -16.34
N LEU A 383 16.20 -9.26 -15.71
CA LEU A 383 14.99 -10.02 -15.99
C LEU A 383 13.97 -9.05 -16.57
N LYS A 384 13.89 -9.08 -17.91
CA LYS A 384 12.90 -8.43 -18.79
C LYS A 384 13.15 -6.95 -19.11
N THR A 385 13.58 -6.67 -20.34
CA THR A 385 13.76 -5.31 -20.92
C THR A 385 12.54 -4.40 -20.74
N ILE A 386 11.32 -4.97 -20.78
CA ILE A 386 10.06 -4.22 -20.61
C ILE A 386 9.97 -3.60 -19.21
N GLN A 387 10.30 -4.37 -18.18
CA GLN A 387 10.20 -3.94 -16.78
C GLN A 387 11.21 -2.84 -16.47
N TYR A 388 12.41 -2.91 -17.05
CA TYR A 388 13.39 -1.84 -16.98
C TYR A 388 12.84 -0.52 -17.53
N GLN A 389 12.23 -0.54 -18.73
CA GLN A 389 11.67 0.67 -19.34
C GLN A 389 10.55 1.26 -18.50
N GLN A 390 9.68 0.41 -17.94
CA GLN A 390 8.61 0.81 -17.05
C GLN A 390 9.15 1.47 -15.77
N VAL A 391 10.14 0.86 -15.11
CA VAL A 391 10.79 1.43 -13.92
C VAL A 391 11.43 2.77 -14.25
N ARG A 392 12.22 2.84 -15.32
CA ARG A 392 12.89 4.07 -15.76
C ARG A 392 11.89 5.19 -16.01
N HIS A 393 10.85 4.92 -16.80
CA HIS A 393 9.80 5.89 -17.10
C HIS A 393 9.10 6.35 -15.83
N THR A 394 8.79 5.42 -14.91
CA THR A 394 8.10 5.74 -13.65
C THR A 394 8.94 6.65 -12.76
N LEU A 395 10.23 6.32 -12.56
CA LEU A 395 11.15 7.14 -11.76
C LEU A 395 11.30 8.55 -12.35
N GLN A 396 11.46 8.66 -13.68
CA GLN A 396 11.62 9.95 -14.37
C GLN A 396 10.33 10.77 -14.33
N ALA A 397 9.19 10.20 -14.76
CA ALA A 397 7.91 10.90 -14.82
C ALA A 397 7.45 11.39 -13.44
N ARG A 398 7.78 10.63 -12.38
CA ARG A 398 7.43 11.00 -11.00
C ARG A 398 8.54 11.78 -10.29
N ASN A 399 9.63 12.14 -10.97
CA ASN A 399 10.78 12.87 -10.40
C ASN A 399 11.32 12.24 -9.09
N ILE A 400 11.54 10.93 -9.10
CA ILE A 400 12.03 10.16 -7.97
C ILE A 400 13.55 10.04 -8.05
N GLN A 401 14.26 10.44 -6.98
CA GLN A 401 15.70 10.27 -6.86
C GLN A 401 16.01 8.85 -6.39
N PHE A 402 16.77 8.10 -7.18
CA PHE A 402 17.05 6.68 -6.91
C PHE A 402 18.52 6.47 -6.56
N HIS A 403 18.79 5.99 -5.35
CA HIS A 403 20.12 5.77 -4.80
C HIS A 403 20.36 4.27 -4.55
N ILE A 404 21.62 3.87 -4.57
CA ILE A 404 22.04 2.49 -4.31
C ILE A 404 23.06 2.44 -3.19
N LEU A 405 22.86 1.50 -2.27
CA LEU A 405 23.83 1.00 -1.32
C LEU A 405 24.13 -0.45 -1.69
N ARG A 406 25.39 -0.75 -2.00
CA ARG A 406 25.83 -2.11 -2.32
C ARG A 406 27.26 -2.34 -1.85
N ASP A 407 27.57 -3.57 -1.46
CA ASP A 407 28.95 -3.94 -1.19
C ASP A 407 29.75 -3.90 -2.49
N GLN A 408 30.59 -2.87 -2.62
CA GLN A 408 31.24 -2.57 -3.87
C GLN A 408 32.51 -1.76 -3.68
N GLU A 409 33.55 -2.16 -4.40
CA GLU A 409 34.75 -1.35 -4.57
C GLU A 409 34.66 -0.44 -5.80
N PHE A 410 35.24 0.75 -5.66
CA PHE A 410 35.34 1.75 -6.72
C PHE A 410 36.80 1.98 -7.08
N MET A 411 37.15 1.84 -8.37
CA MET A 411 38.54 1.95 -8.85
C MET A 411 38.67 3.05 -9.91
N PRO A 412 39.55 4.05 -9.78
CA PRO A 412 39.81 5.03 -10.83
C PRO A 412 40.71 4.43 -11.93
N GLY A 413 40.11 3.99 -13.04
CA GLY A 413 40.77 3.22 -14.09
C GLY A 413 41.37 1.92 -13.53
N ASN A 414 42.60 1.60 -13.94
CA ASN A 414 43.34 0.43 -13.44
C ASN A 414 44.22 0.74 -12.21
N LYS A 415 43.97 1.86 -11.52
CA LYS A 415 44.81 2.30 -10.38
C LYS A 415 44.14 1.99 -9.05
N ILE A 416 44.94 1.55 -8.08
CA ILE A 416 44.51 1.46 -6.69
C ILE A 416 44.29 2.90 -6.19
N PRO A 417 43.10 3.23 -5.67
CA PRO A 417 42.83 4.58 -5.23
C PRO A 417 43.68 4.93 -4.00
N LYS A 418 44.25 6.14 -3.99
CA LYS A 418 45.06 6.65 -2.87
C LYS A 418 44.24 6.81 -1.57
N GLN A 419 42.93 6.88 -1.68
CA GLN A 419 41.98 7.07 -0.59
C GLN A 419 40.77 6.17 -0.82
N LYS A 420 40.11 5.71 0.25
CA LYS A 420 38.87 4.95 0.12
C LYS A 420 37.81 5.83 -0.54
N ILE A 421 37.32 5.39 -1.70
CA ILE A 421 36.18 6.00 -2.40
C ILE A 421 34.92 5.39 -1.79
N LEU A 422 34.03 6.25 -1.33
CA LEU A 422 32.78 5.87 -0.67
C LEU A 422 31.65 5.66 -1.68
N GLY A 423 31.68 6.39 -2.79
CA GLY A 423 30.64 6.33 -3.80
C GLY A 423 30.81 7.36 -4.91
N MET A 424 29.80 7.49 -5.75
CA MET A 424 29.76 8.43 -6.85
C MET A 424 28.34 8.81 -7.24
N ASP A 425 28.21 9.93 -7.95
CA ASP A 425 27.04 10.27 -8.76
C ASP A 425 27.48 10.52 -10.22
N ARG A 426 26.61 11.14 -11.02
CA ARG A 426 26.91 11.42 -12.43
C ARG A 426 28.03 12.46 -12.63
N THR A 427 28.34 13.28 -11.62
CA THR A 427 29.24 14.44 -11.77
C THR A 427 30.51 14.35 -10.93
N ARG A 428 30.51 13.60 -9.82
CA ARG A 428 31.61 13.56 -8.85
C ARG A 428 31.72 12.22 -8.11
N LYS A 429 32.90 12.01 -7.52
CA LYS A 429 33.20 10.89 -6.61
C LYS A 429 33.34 11.37 -5.17
N TYR A 430 32.95 10.52 -4.21
CA TYR A 430 33.00 10.78 -2.77
C TYR A 430 34.13 9.99 -2.13
N VAL A 431 34.95 10.61 -1.27
CA VAL A 431 36.13 9.97 -0.64
C VAL A 431 36.12 10.14 0.88
N LEU A 432 36.74 9.19 1.58
CA LEU A 432 36.75 9.12 3.06
C LEU A 432 37.60 10.22 3.74
N GLN A 433 38.43 10.98 3.01
CA GLN A 433 39.25 12.07 3.57
C GLN A 433 39.41 13.25 2.59
N ASN A 434 39.20 14.47 3.09
CA ASN A 434 39.09 15.76 2.39
C ASN A 434 37.84 15.89 1.50
N SER A 435 36.94 16.78 1.94
CA SER A 435 35.67 17.20 1.32
C SER A 435 35.79 17.93 -0.01
N ASN A 436 36.97 17.96 -0.62
CA ASN A 436 37.12 18.55 -1.94
C ASN A 436 36.58 17.53 -2.95
N ASP A 437 35.32 17.72 -3.32
CA ASP A 437 34.66 17.09 -4.46
C ASP A 437 35.64 17.10 -5.65
N LYS A 438 36.10 15.91 -6.06
CA LYS A 438 36.95 15.76 -7.25
C LYS A 438 36.07 15.34 -8.42
N SER A 439 36.35 15.92 -9.59
CA SER A 439 35.70 15.55 -10.85
C SER A 439 35.72 14.04 -11.08
N LEU A 440 34.66 13.54 -11.69
CA LEU A 440 34.55 12.14 -12.08
C LEU A 440 35.64 11.82 -13.14
N GLU A 441 36.59 10.96 -12.79
CA GLU A 441 37.52 10.35 -13.75
C GLU A 441 36.88 9.03 -14.25
N ASN A 442 37.49 8.31 -15.21
CA ASN A 442 37.02 6.99 -15.62
C ASN A 442 36.97 6.04 -14.40
N MET A 443 35.79 5.86 -13.82
CA MET A 443 35.56 5.03 -12.63
C MET A 443 35.17 3.61 -13.06
N GLY A 444 35.95 2.62 -12.63
CA GLY A 444 35.59 1.21 -12.60
C GLY A 444 34.64 0.94 -11.44
N TYR A 445 33.48 0.41 -11.77
CA TYR A 445 32.40 0.05 -10.85
C TYR A 445 31.56 -1.05 -11.53
N SER A 446 30.78 -1.82 -10.78
CA SER A 446 29.84 -2.80 -11.37
C SER A 446 28.73 -2.07 -12.11
N VAL A 447 28.90 -1.92 -13.42
CA VAL A 447 27.90 -1.31 -14.31
C VAL A 447 26.79 -2.33 -14.52
N ASP A 448 25.62 -2.05 -13.95
CA ASP A 448 24.42 -2.84 -14.15
C ASP A 448 23.18 -1.95 -14.34
N THR A 449 22.07 -2.60 -14.60
CA THR A 449 20.78 -1.97 -14.90
C THR A 449 20.32 -1.00 -13.79
N CYS A 450 20.46 -1.37 -12.51
CA CYS A 450 20.10 -0.50 -11.40
C CYS A 450 21.07 0.69 -11.27
N SER A 451 22.37 0.46 -11.45
CA SER A 451 23.40 1.51 -11.41
C SER A 451 23.13 2.57 -12.46
N HIS A 452 22.72 2.16 -13.66
CA HIS A 452 22.29 3.08 -14.71
C HIS A 452 21.02 3.86 -14.33
N LEU A 453 20.01 3.20 -13.72
CA LEU A 453 18.82 3.89 -13.19
C LEU A 453 19.20 4.97 -12.16
N ALA A 454 20.08 4.64 -11.22
CA ALA A 454 20.47 5.56 -10.14
C ALA A 454 21.09 6.85 -10.70
N LEU A 455 21.99 6.71 -11.67
CA LEU A 455 22.67 7.85 -12.30
C LEU A 455 21.73 8.68 -13.21
N LEU A 456 20.75 8.06 -13.86
CA LEU A 456 19.74 8.76 -14.67
C LEU A 456 18.70 9.51 -13.83
N SER A 457 18.43 9.02 -12.62
CA SER A 457 17.46 9.61 -11.68
C SER A 457 18.06 10.66 -10.75
N ASN A 458 19.18 11.29 -11.12
CA ASN A 458 19.92 12.26 -10.29
C ASN A 458 20.34 11.72 -8.90
N GLY A 459 20.38 10.40 -8.73
CA GLY A 459 20.79 9.75 -7.52
C GLY A 459 22.28 9.44 -7.48
N SER A 460 22.65 8.43 -6.69
CA SER A 460 24.04 8.10 -6.39
C SER A 460 24.22 6.62 -6.06
N ILE A 461 25.44 6.13 -6.16
CA ILE A 461 25.83 4.76 -5.82
C ILE A 461 26.90 4.84 -4.74
N PHE A 462 26.69 4.15 -3.62
CA PHE A 462 27.58 4.13 -2.47
C PHE A 462 27.93 2.69 -2.03
N ASP A 463 29.15 2.53 -1.53
CA ASP A 463 29.66 1.30 -0.92
C ASP A 463 28.98 1.07 0.43
N SER A 464 28.12 0.05 0.53
CA SER A 464 27.39 -0.26 1.76
C SER A 464 28.29 -0.77 2.88
N SER A 465 29.46 -1.36 2.56
CA SER A 465 30.45 -1.79 3.57
C SER A 465 31.02 -0.61 4.35
N SER A 466 30.93 0.61 3.79
CA SER A 466 31.35 1.84 4.46
C SER A 466 30.47 2.19 5.68
N LEU A 467 29.25 1.64 5.76
CA LEU A 467 28.36 1.77 6.92
C LEU A 467 28.80 0.92 8.11
N SER A 468 29.68 -0.07 7.91
CA SER A 468 30.15 -1.01 8.95
C SER A 468 31.66 -0.89 9.21
N LEU A 469 32.27 0.27 8.92
CA LEU A 469 33.70 0.49 9.14
C LEU A 469 34.07 0.38 10.62
N LYS A 470 35.11 -0.40 10.92
CA LYS A 470 35.62 -0.61 12.30
C LYS A 470 35.99 0.69 13.02
N LYS A 471 36.47 1.71 12.29
CA LYS A 471 36.82 3.01 12.86
C LYS A 471 35.57 3.89 12.91
N VAL A 472 35.03 4.12 14.11
CA VAL A 472 33.82 4.95 14.36
C VAL A 472 33.88 6.30 13.64
N ARG A 473 35.03 7.00 13.67
CA ARG A 473 35.20 8.27 12.96
C ARG A 473 34.98 8.13 11.45
N HIS A 474 35.52 7.09 10.84
CA HIS A 474 35.38 6.86 9.39
C HIS A 474 33.97 6.42 9.02
N GLN A 475 33.35 5.58 9.86
CA GLN A 475 31.95 5.19 9.71
C GLN A 475 31.04 6.41 9.72
N LYS A 476 31.22 7.31 10.71
CA LYS A 476 30.49 8.57 10.79
C LYS A 476 30.68 9.42 9.54
N MET A 477 31.93 9.63 9.11
CA MET A 477 32.21 10.39 7.87
C MET A 477 31.52 9.79 6.63
N ALA A 478 31.43 8.46 6.53
CA ALA A 478 30.70 7.82 5.44
C ALA A 478 29.20 8.08 5.53
N ILE A 479 28.59 7.93 6.71
CA ILE A 479 27.17 8.22 6.94
C ILE A 479 26.86 9.69 6.64
N ASP A 480 27.68 10.63 7.13
CA ASP A 480 27.54 12.07 6.87
C ASP A 480 27.58 12.36 5.36
N THR A 481 28.51 11.72 4.64
CA THR A 481 28.68 11.91 3.19
C THR A 481 27.47 11.41 2.40
N ILE A 482 26.97 10.21 2.74
CA ILE A 482 25.80 9.61 2.10
C ILE A 482 24.56 10.46 2.36
N SER A 483 24.34 10.84 3.62
CA SER A 483 23.18 11.62 4.06
C SER A 483 23.16 13.01 3.43
N ASN A 484 24.31 13.70 3.42
CA ASN A 484 24.44 15.01 2.77
C ASN A 484 24.15 14.92 1.28
N ARG A 485 24.58 13.84 0.61
CA ARG A 485 24.30 13.65 -0.82
C ARG A 485 22.81 13.41 -1.10
N ILE A 486 22.13 12.62 -0.28
CA ILE A 486 20.68 12.39 -0.39
C ILE A 486 19.94 13.71 -0.20
N ALA A 487 20.26 14.48 0.84
CA ALA A 487 19.65 15.79 1.10
C ALA A 487 19.89 16.79 -0.05
N LYS A 488 21.12 16.83 -0.61
CA LYS A 488 21.46 17.69 -1.76
C LYS A 488 20.67 17.39 -3.03
N SER A 489 20.26 16.14 -3.27
CA SER A 489 19.36 15.81 -4.39
C SER A 489 17.89 15.97 -4.05
N SER A 490 17.55 16.16 -2.78
CA SER A 490 16.16 16.23 -2.31
C SER A 490 15.55 17.62 -2.46
N LEU A 491 15.87 18.34 -3.54
CA LEU A 491 15.38 19.71 -3.72
C LEU A 491 13.90 19.71 -4.13
N PRO A 492 13.02 20.46 -3.43
CA PRO A 492 11.62 20.61 -3.81
C PRO A 492 11.46 21.06 -5.25
N SER A 493 10.53 20.43 -5.97
CA SER A 493 10.21 20.89 -7.32
C SER A 493 9.46 22.21 -7.24
N GLN A 494 9.85 23.17 -8.07
CA GLN A 494 9.17 24.47 -8.17
C GLN A 494 7.71 24.33 -8.62
N CYS A 495 7.38 23.24 -9.33
CA CYS A 495 6.03 23.00 -9.82
C CYS A 495 5.75 21.51 -9.93
N GLN A 496 4.65 21.07 -9.33
CA GLN A 496 4.14 19.72 -9.46
C GLN A 496 2.67 19.70 -9.90
N VAL A 497 2.29 18.67 -10.65
CA VAL A 497 0.91 18.32 -10.98
C VAL A 497 0.63 16.97 -10.33
N CYS A 498 -0.39 16.91 -9.47
CA CYS A 498 -0.75 15.71 -8.72
C CYS A 498 -2.16 15.25 -9.09
N THR A 499 -2.28 14.00 -9.52
CA THR A 499 -3.58 13.35 -9.80
C THR A 499 -3.91 12.38 -8.68
N CYS A 500 -5.18 12.34 -8.26
CA CYS A 500 -5.63 11.33 -7.30
C CYS A 500 -5.99 10.05 -8.03
N GLU A 501 -5.40 8.94 -7.59
CA GLU A 501 -5.62 7.62 -8.17
C GLU A 501 -6.00 6.62 -7.07
N ALA A 502 -6.68 5.54 -7.45
CA ALA A 502 -6.92 4.39 -6.59
C ALA A 502 -5.83 3.34 -6.86
N ASP A 503 -5.23 2.79 -5.81
CA ASP A 503 -4.34 1.63 -5.97
C ASP A 503 -5.13 0.34 -6.25
N GLU A 504 -4.44 -0.79 -6.41
CA GLU A 504 -5.07 -2.09 -6.68
C GLU A 504 -6.01 -2.55 -5.57
N THR A 505 -5.80 -2.07 -4.35
CA THR A 505 -6.65 -2.31 -3.18
C THR A 505 -7.79 -1.31 -3.09
N GLY A 506 -7.78 -0.32 -3.99
CA GLY A 506 -8.66 0.83 -4.09
C GLY A 506 -8.27 1.99 -3.15
N ALA A 507 -7.22 1.86 -2.34
CA ALA A 507 -6.79 2.93 -1.44
C ALA A 507 -6.38 4.18 -2.23
N ALA A 508 -6.61 5.36 -1.65
CA ALA A 508 -6.30 6.62 -2.32
C ALA A 508 -4.80 6.89 -2.32
N LYS A 509 -4.29 7.37 -3.46
CA LYS A 509 -2.89 7.72 -3.63
C LYS A 509 -2.72 8.92 -4.55
N SER A 510 -1.90 9.86 -4.12
CA SER A 510 -1.48 11.00 -4.94
C SER A 510 -0.33 10.62 -5.86
N VAL A 511 -0.50 10.83 -7.17
CA VAL A 511 0.56 10.63 -8.16
C VAL A 511 1.01 11.98 -8.69
N CYS A 512 2.14 12.46 -8.18
CA CYS A 512 2.70 13.76 -8.53
C CYS A 512 3.84 13.66 -9.56
N ARG A 513 3.84 14.59 -10.52
CA ARG A 513 4.85 14.75 -11.59
C ARG A 513 5.31 16.19 -11.67
N SER A 514 6.48 16.45 -12.24
CA SER A 514 6.91 17.83 -12.49
C SER A 514 6.09 18.44 -13.63
N CYS A 515 5.78 19.73 -13.54
CA CYS A 515 4.96 20.44 -14.54
C CYS A 515 5.56 20.48 -15.96
N TYR A 516 6.85 20.19 -16.13
CA TYR A 516 7.55 20.21 -17.42
C TYR A 516 7.60 18.86 -18.13
N SER A 517 6.87 17.83 -17.67
CA SER A 517 6.76 16.58 -18.45
C SER A 517 5.87 16.80 -19.67
N GLU A 518 6.43 17.38 -20.72
CA GLU A 518 5.79 17.46 -22.03
C GLU A 518 5.42 16.05 -22.52
N MET A 519 4.24 15.94 -23.14
CA MET A 519 3.67 14.78 -23.84
C MET A 519 2.88 13.74 -23.02
N THR A 520 3.15 13.48 -21.73
CA THR A 520 2.38 12.45 -20.97
C THR A 520 1.04 12.91 -20.42
N ASP A 521 0.86 14.21 -20.17
CA ASP A 521 -0.41 14.76 -19.67
C ASP A 521 -1.53 14.68 -20.74
N TYR A 522 -1.15 14.61 -22.02
CA TYR A 522 -2.09 14.29 -23.10
C TYR A 522 -2.54 12.83 -23.08
N ILE A 523 -1.71 11.90 -22.59
CA ILE A 523 -1.99 10.45 -22.66
C ILE A 523 -2.79 9.96 -21.44
N SER A 524 -2.56 10.51 -20.23
CA SER A 524 -3.32 10.11 -19.02
C SER A 524 -4.79 10.53 -19.05
N LEU A 525 -5.11 11.65 -19.69
CA LEU A 525 -6.49 12.05 -20.00
C LEU A 525 -7.16 11.12 -21.03
N TRP A 526 -6.36 10.46 -21.87
CA TRP A 526 -6.84 9.59 -22.94
C TRP A 526 -7.05 8.13 -22.51
N TRP A 527 -6.24 7.61 -21.58
CA TRP A 527 -6.31 6.21 -21.15
C TRP A 527 -7.57 5.89 -20.33
N ASN A 528 -8.09 6.85 -19.57
CA ASN A 528 -9.29 6.66 -18.75
C ASN A 528 -10.61 6.62 -19.56
N THR A 529 -10.54 6.86 -20.87
CA THR A 529 -11.70 6.97 -21.76
C THR A 529 -11.99 5.66 -22.51
N PHE A 530 -11.10 4.66 -22.46
CA PHE A 530 -11.29 3.38 -23.16
C PHE A 530 -12.14 2.39 -22.34
N ARG A 531 -13.43 2.71 -22.21
CA ARG A 531 -14.49 1.69 -22.15
C ARG A 531 -15.24 1.78 -23.48
N HIS A 532 -14.88 0.92 -24.45
CA HIS A 532 -15.67 0.36 -25.58
C HIS A 532 -14.75 -0.01 -26.77
N PRO A 533 -15.13 -1.01 -27.60
CA PRO A 533 -14.21 -1.67 -28.52
C PRO A 533 -14.09 -0.90 -29.84
N MET A 534 -13.08 -0.05 -29.94
CA MET A 534 -12.44 0.24 -31.22
C MET A 534 -10.99 -0.23 -31.10
N THR A 535 -10.52 -1.01 -32.07
CA THR A 535 -9.13 -1.48 -32.07
C THR A 535 -8.19 -0.29 -32.13
N ILE A 536 -7.11 -0.30 -31.35
CA ILE A 536 -6.08 0.75 -31.26
C ILE A 536 -5.67 1.29 -32.64
N GLU A 537 -5.62 0.42 -33.66
CA GLU A 537 -5.31 0.76 -35.05
C GLU A 537 -6.31 1.73 -35.72
N GLN A 538 -7.61 1.59 -35.43
CA GLN A 538 -8.66 2.46 -35.99
C GLN A 538 -8.60 3.86 -35.41
N GLU A 539 -8.28 3.97 -34.11
CA GLU A 539 -8.18 5.26 -33.42
C GLU A 539 -6.89 6.00 -33.80
N ILE A 540 -5.77 5.29 -33.94
CA ILE A 540 -4.52 5.84 -34.49
C ILE A 540 -4.75 6.38 -35.91
N ASN A 541 -5.44 5.61 -36.77
CA ASN A 541 -5.74 6.05 -38.12
C ASN A 541 -6.65 7.27 -38.15
N LYS A 542 -7.67 7.33 -37.29
CA LYS A 542 -8.57 8.48 -37.18
C LYS A 542 -7.81 9.75 -36.77
N GLN A 543 -6.99 9.68 -35.73
CA GLN A 543 -6.19 10.82 -35.27
C GLN A 543 -5.15 11.26 -36.29
N PHE A 544 -4.53 10.32 -36.99
CA PHE A 544 -3.59 10.64 -38.06
C PHE A 544 -4.29 11.41 -39.19
N GLN A 545 -5.52 11.03 -39.55
CA GLN A 545 -6.31 11.77 -40.54
C GLN A 545 -6.77 13.15 -40.04
N GLU A 546 -7.17 13.27 -38.78
CA GLU A 546 -7.52 14.57 -38.17
C GLU A 546 -6.31 15.51 -38.14
N PHE A 547 -5.12 15.01 -37.80
CA PHE A 547 -3.86 15.76 -37.86
C PHE A 547 -3.51 16.20 -39.29
N LEU A 548 -3.66 15.32 -40.29
CA LEU A 548 -3.43 15.66 -41.70
C LEU A 548 -4.41 16.73 -42.21
N ASN A 549 -5.67 16.68 -41.79
CA ASN A 549 -6.68 17.67 -42.15
C ASN A 549 -6.43 19.03 -41.46
N ALA A 550 -6.00 19.03 -40.20
CA ALA A 550 -5.57 20.26 -39.51
C ALA A 550 -4.37 20.92 -40.21
N LYS A 551 -3.43 20.12 -40.71
CA LYS A 551 -2.25 20.60 -41.45
C LYS A 551 -2.62 21.16 -42.83
N LYS A 552 -3.61 20.57 -43.52
CA LYS A 552 -4.18 21.13 -44.76
C LYS A 552 -4.86 22.49 -44.52
N ASN A 553 -5.59 22.64 -43.43
CA ASN A 553 -6.25 23.91 -43.08
C ASN A 553 -5.24 25.01 -42.71
N TRP A 554 -4.09 24.64 -42.13
CA TRP A 554 -2.98 25.58 -41.90
C TRP A 554 -2.29 26.04 -43.19
N ALA A 555 -2.17 25.16 -44.18
CA ALA A 555 -1.61 25.50 -45.49
C ALA A 555 -2.54 26.40 -46.33
N VAL A 556 -3.85 26.39 -46.07
CA VAL A 556 -4.84 27.28 -46.74
C VAL A 556 -4.92 28.66 -46.07
N LEU A 557 -4.47 28.81 -44.82
CA LEU A 557 -4.42 30.10 -44.12
C LEU A 557 -3.07 30.83 -44.27
N THR A 558 -2.09 30.21 -44.95
CA THR A 558 -0.74 30.76 -45.18
C THR A 558 -0.36 30.88 -46.67
N ALA A 559 -1.33 30.72 -47.57
CA ALA A 559 -1.27 31.08 -48.98
C ALA A 559 -2.33 32.16 -49.26
#